data_AF-A0A1H8DHA0-F1
#
_entry.id   AF-A0A1H8DHA0-F1
#
_cell.length_a   1.000
_cell.length_b   1.000
_cell.length_c   1.000
_cell.angle_alpha   90.00
_cell.angle_beta   90.00
_cell.angle_gamma   90.00
#
_symmetry.space_group_name_H-M   'P 1'
#
loop_
_entity.id
_entity.type
_entity.pdbx_description
1 polymer ?
#
loop_
_entity_poly.entity_id
_entity_poly.type
_entity_poly.pdbx_seq_one_letter_code
_entity_poly.pdbx_strand_id
1 'polypeptide(L)'
;MGKVIEFLERVGSDATLRHADAETLAAALADTDIDDATRAALMDGDRETLHRLLGERPFIVAQMQIGPDEVEVPGDDKEENDKEDDGPAISRTPVSDESR
;
A
#
# COMPACT_ATOMS: atom_id res chain seq x y z
N MET A 1 1.39 -12.31 15.70
CA MET A 1 1.57 -11.46 14.50
C MET A 1 1.76 -12.27 13.22
N GLY A 2 2.81 -13.09 13.09
CA GLY A 2 3.11 -13.83 11.85
C GLY A 2 1.93 -14.64 11.30
N LYS A 3 1.16 -15.30 12.17
CA LYS A 3 -0.01 -16.10 11.78
C LYS A 3 -1.15 -15.31 11.13
N VAL A 4 -1.36 -14.05 11.55
CA VAL A 4 -2.38 -13.18 10.95
C VAL A 4 -1.95 -12.77 9.55
N ILE A 5 -0.67 -12.44 9.36
CA ILE A 5 -0.11 -12.07 8.06
C ILE A 5 -0.14 -13.28 7.12
N GLU A 6 0.32 -14.46 7.57
CA GLU A 6 0.26 -15.72 6.82
C GLU A 6 -1.18 -16.04 6.37
N PHE A 7 -2.15 -15.84 7.25
CA PHE A 7 -3.56 -16.04 6.91
C PHE A 7 -4.06 -15.05 5.86
N LEU A 8 -3.78 -13.75 6.01
CA LEU A 8 -4.21 -12.72 5.06
C LEU A 8 -3.51 -12.86 3.70
N GLU A 9 -2.25 -13.30 3.69
CA GLU A 9 -1.53 -13.65 2.46
C GLU A 9 -2.19 -14.84 1.75
N ARG A 10 -2.59 -15.88 2.49
CA ARG A 10 -3.35 -17.01 1.94
C ARG A 10 -4.68 -16.54 1.36
N VAL A 11 -5.43 -15.69 2.06
CA VAL A 11 -6.70 -15.11 1.57
C VAL A 11 -6.49 -14.28 0.30
N GLY A 12 -5.38 -13.55 0.21
CA GLY A 12 -5.05 -12.72 -0.96
C GLY A 12 -4.59 -13.52 -2.19
N SER A 13 -3.92 -14.66 -1.97
CA SER A 13 -3.34 -15.51 -3.02
C SER A 13 -4.27 -16.63 -3.50
N ASP A 14 -5.19 -17.10 -2.65
CA ASP A 14 -6.17 -18.14 -2.99
C ASP A 14 -7.50 -17.50 -3.41
N ALA A 15 -7.86 -17.66 -4.69
CA ALA A 15 -9.11 -17.12 -5.24
C ALA A 15 -10.36 -17.69 -4.56
N THR A 16 -10.30 -18.91 -4.03
CA THR A 16 -11.43 -19.54 -3.33
C THR A 16 -11.66 -18.88 -1.98
N LEU A 17 -10.60 -18.54 -1.25
CA LEU A 17 -10.68 -17.83 0.03
C LEU A 17 -10.97 -16.34 -0.14
N ARG A 18 -10.48 -15.72 -1.22
CA ARG A 18 -10.77 -14.31 -1.55
C ARG A 18 -12.26 -14.04 -1.72
N HIS A 19 -12.99 -15.02 -2.24
CA HIS A 19 -14.43 -14.94 -2.52
C HIS A 19 -15.24 -15.92 -1.67
N ALA A 20 -14.64 -16.45 -0.61
CA ALA A 20 -15.29 -17.36 0.32
C ALA A 20 -16.48 -16.69 1.02
N ASP A 21 -17.50 -17.48 1.31
CA ASP A 21 -18.53 -17.09 2.27
C ASP A 21 -17.99 -17.10 3.70
N ALA A 22 -18.78 -16.56 4.63
CA ALA A 22 -18.39 -16.44 6.03
C ALA A 22 -18.10 -17.80 6.69
N GLU A 23 -18.81 -18.87 6.29
CA GLU A 23 -18.61 -20.21 6.85
C GLU A 23 -17.27 -20.81 6.41
N THR A 24 -16.94 -20.69 5.13
CA THR A 24 -15.66 -21.15 4.57
C THR A 24 -14.50 -20.36 5.16
N LEU A 25 -14.66 -19.05 5.32
CA LEU A 25 -13.66 -18.21 5.96
C LEU A 25 -13.47 -18.59 7.45
N ALA A 26 -14.56 -18.94 8.15
CA ALA A 26 -14.54 -19.40 9.54
C ALA A 26 -13.84 -20.74 9.71
N ALA A 27 -14.10 -21.70 8.83
CA ALA A 27 -13.34 -22.95 8.82
C ALA A 27 -11.84 -22.69 8.59
N ALA A 28 -11.52 -21.84 7.60
CA ALA A 28 -10.13 -21.50 7.28
C ALA A 28 -9.41 -20.79 8.44
N LEU A 29 -10.12 -19.98 9.23
CA LEU A 29 -9.60 -19.32 10.43
C LEU A 29 -9.49 -20.28 11.61
N ALA A 30 -10.39 -21.27 11.76
CA ALA A 30 -10.35 -22.26 12.84
C ALA A 30 -9.04 -23.06 12.84
N ASP A 31 -8.50 -23.36 11.65
CA ASP A 31 -7.23 -24.08 11.46
C ASP A 31 -5.98 -23.27 11.83
N THR A 32 -6.13 -22.00 12.22
CA THR A 32 -5.01 -21.13 12.59
C THR A 32 -4.88 -20.96 14.10
N ASP A 33 -3.63 -20.74 14.54
CA ASP A 33 -3.31 -20.37 15.92
C ASP A 33 -3.38 -18.84 16.10
N ILE A 34 -4.57 -18.27 15.86
CA ILE A 34 -4.87 -16.85 16.02
C ILE A 34 -5.80 -16.71 17.24
N ASP A 35 -5.59 -15.71 18.09
CA ASP A 35 -6.45 -15.51 19.25
C ASP A 35 -7.90 -15.16 18.86
N ASP A 36 -8.85 -15.45 19.74
CA ASP A 36 -10.28 -15.30 19.45
C ASP A 36 -10.69 -13.86 19.14
N ALA A 37 -10.06 -12.87 19.80
CA ALA A 37 -10.35 -11.46 19.57
C ALA A 37 -9.93 -11.02 18.16
N THR A 38 -8.75 -11.45 17.71
CA THR A 38 -8.28 -11.21 16.35
C THR A 38 -9.12 -11.96 15.31
N ARG A 39 -9.54 -13.20 15.62
CA ARG A 39 -10.44 -13.98 14.77
C ARG A 39 -11.78 -13.28 14.55
N ALA A 40 -12.38 -12.75 15.62
CA ALA A 40 -13.62 -11.98 15.53
C ALA A 40 -13.45 -10.71 14.69
N ALA A 41 -12.38 -9.94 14.94
CA ALA A 41 -12.10 -8.72 14.17
C ALA A 41 -11.89 -9.00 12.66
N LEU A 42 -11.29 -10.15 12.30
CA LEU A 42 -11.15 -10.58 10.91
C LEU A 42 -12.50 -10.94 10.27
N MET A 43 -13.40 -11.61 11.00
CA MET A 43 -14.74 -11.96 10.50
C MET A 43 -15.64 -10.75 10.30
N ASP A 44 -15.59 -9.82 11.25
CA ASP A 44 -16.43 -8.63 11.23
C ASP A 44 -15.88 -7.55 10.25
N GLY A 45 -14.69 -7.77 9.69
CA GLY A 45 -13.98 -6.78 8.89
C GLY A 45 -13.64 -5.51 9.68
N ASP A 46 -13.56 -5.61 11.01
CA ASP A 46 -13.29 -4.49 11.90
C ASP A 46 -11.81 -4.10 11.83
N ARG A 47 -11.52 -3.24 10.86
CA ARG A 47 -10.18 -2.74 10.59
C ARG A 47 -9.59 -1.99 11.78
N GLU A 48 -10.41 -1.26 12.54
CA GLU A 48 -9.92 -0.47 13.68
C GLU A 48 -9.48 -1.39 14.81
N THR A 49 -10.31 -2.38 15.16
CA THR A 49 -9.95 -3.37 16.18
C THR A 49 -8.78 -4.23 15.73
N LEU A 50 -8.72 -4.62 14.46
CA LEU A 50 -7.58 -5.34 13.92
C LEU A 50 -6.28 -4.53 14.03
N HIS A 51 -6.29 -3.24 13.68
CA HIS A 51 -5.12 -2.36 13.83
C HIS A 51 -4.64 -2.29 15.28
N ARG A 52 -5.59 -2.15 16.22
CA ARG A 52 -5.29 -2.09 17.67
C ARG A 52 -4.65 -3.38 18.18
N LEU A 53 -5.22 -4.53 17.83
CA LEU A 53 -4.72 -5.86 18.21
C LEU A 53 -3.36 -6.18 17.59
N LEU A 54 -3.11 -5.68 16.38
CA LEU A 54 -1.84 -5.83 15.67
C LEU A 54 -0.76 -4.84 16.15
N GLY A 55 -1.04 -4.02 17.16
CA GLY A 55 -0.08 -3.09 17.73
C GLY A 55 0.08 -1.85 16.87
N GLU A 56 -1.04 -1.14 16.68
CA GLU A 56 -1.13 0.13 15.96
C GLU A 56 0.10 1.02 16.20
N ARG A 57 0.68 1.50 15.10
CA ARG A 57 1.76 2.49 15.13
C ARG A 57 1.36 3.66 14.25
N PRO A 58 1.77 4.90 14.59
CA PRO A 58 1.56 6.04 13.70
C PRO A 58 2.14 5.73 12.32
N PHE A 59 1.28 5.73 11.30
CA PHE A 59 1.69 5.62 9.91
C PHE A 59 1.83 7.04 9.35
N ILE A 60 3.06 7.55 9.35
CA ILE A 60 3.35 8.90 8.83
C ILE A 60 3.78 8.74 7.37
N VAL A 61 3.00 9.30 6.45
CA VAL A 61 3.38 9.46 5.05
C VAL A 61 3.74 10.92 4.84
N ALA A 62 5.02 11.17 4.57
CA ALA A 62 5.47 12.47 4.09
C ALA A 62 5.56 12.42 2.56
N GLN A 63 4.84 13.31 1.88
CA GLN A 63 5.08 13.54 0.46
C GLN A 63 6.32 14.42 0.35
N MET A 64 7.36 13.89 -0.29
CA MET A 64 8.49 14.70 -0.73
C MET A 64 8.08 15.46 -1.98
N GLN A 65 8.45 16.74 -2.09
CA GLN A 65 8.33 17.46 -3.35
C GLN A 65 9.20 16.74 -4.39
N ILE A 66 8.60 16.39 -5.53
CA ILE A 66 9.34 15.95 -6.71
C ILE A 66 9.60 17.21 -7.52
N GLY A 67 10.78 17.78 -7.34
CA GLY A 67 11.25 19.01 -7.96
C GLY A 67 12.58 19.39 -7.32
N PRO A 68 13.46 20.13 -8.00
CA PRO A 68 14.69 20.60 -7.37
C PRO A 68 14.32 21.38 -6.12
N ASP A 69 15.02 21.10 -5.01
CA ASP A 69 15.04 22.03 -3.88
C ASP A 69 15.48 23.37 -4.48
N GLU A 70 14.57 24.34 -4.58
CA GLU A 70 14.96 25.73 -4.72
C GLU A 70 15.61 26.12 -3.39
N VAL A 71 16.87 25.70 -3.21
CA VAL A 71 17.79 26.45 -2.38
C VAL A 71 17.87 27.83 -3.02
N GLU A 72 17.24 28.82 -2.39
CA GLU A 72 17.56 30.22 -2.65
C GLU A 72 19.05 30.43 -2.33
N VAL A 73 19.90 30.17 -3.31
CA VAL A 73 21.26 30.68 -3.33
C VAL A 73 21.16 32.19 -3.56
N PRO A 74 21.72 33.03 -2.68
CA PRO A 74 21.77 34.47 -2.91
C PRO A 74 22.45 34.72 -4.26
N GLY A 75 21.73 35.38 -5.16
CA GLY A 75 22.09 35.50 -6.56
C GLY A 75 23.49 36.07 -6.80
N ASP A 76 24.21 35.44 -7.72
CA ASP A 76 25.28 36.09 -8.47
C ASP A 76 24.97 35.86 -9.96
N ASP A 77 24.47 36.90 -10.60
CA ASP A 77 24.29 37.01 -12.05
C ASP A 77 25.57 36.56 -12.77
N LYS A 78 25.49 35.66 -13.77
CA LYS A 78 26.05 35.83 -15.14
C LYS A 78 25.48 34.80 -16.13
N GLU A 79 25.40 35.30 -17.35
CA GLU A 79 24.59 34.91 -18.51
C GLU A 79 25.04 33.64 -19.28
N GLU A 80 24.06 33.11 -20.02
CA GLU A 80 24.11 32.40 -21.32
C GLU A 80 25.11 31.24 -21.55
N ASN A 81 24.59 30.04 -21.84
CA ASN A 81 24.73 29.46 -23.19
C ASN A 81 23.72 28.32 -23.47
N ASP A 82 23.39 28.22 -24.75
CA ASP A 82 22.35 27.47 -25.44
C ASP A 82 22.59 25.94 -25.50
N LYS A 83 21.52 25.26 -25.93
CA LYS A 83 21.15 23.84 -25.97
C LYS A 83 22.17 22.80 -26.44
N GLU A 84 21.86 21.54 -26.07
CA GLU A 84 21.77 20.28 -26.85
C GLU A 84 22.05 19.12 -25.85
N ASP A 85 21.46 17.93 -25.83
CA ASP A 85 20.48 17.16 -26.60
C ASP A 85 20.28 15.84 -25.78
N ASP A 86 19.31 15.03 -26.19
CA ASP A 86 19.33 13.56 -26.14
C ASP A 86 18.35 12.81 -25.20
N GLY A 87 17.18 12.46 -25.76
CA GLY A 87 16.67 11.08 -25.69
C GLY A 87 15.52 10.76 -24.70
N PRO A 88 14.47 10.01 -25.12
CA PRO A 88 13.27 9.80 -24.33
C PRO A 88 13.36 8.56 -23.41
N ALA A 89 13.21 8.76 -22.09
CA ALA A 89 12.98 7.65 -21.16
C ALA A 89 11.46 7.35 -21.02
N ILE A 90 10.96 6.58 -22.00
CA ILE A 90 9.82 5.66 -21.94
C ILE A 90 9.01 5.61 -20.62
N SER A 91 7.85 6.28 -20.61
CA SER A 91 6.79 6.05 -19.63
C SER A 91 6.20 4.64 -19.81
N ARG A 92 6.26 3.81 -18.75
CA ARG A 92 5.50 2.55 -18.64
C ARG A 92 4.33 2.70 -17.68
N THR A 93 3.44 3.64 -17.97
CA THR A 93 2.12 3.65 -17.34
C THR A 93 1.07 3.60 -18.43
N PRO A 94 0.23 2.54 -18.49
CA PRO A 94 -0.92 2.57 -19.39
C PRO A 94 -1.84 3.69 -18.92
N VAL A 95 -2.12 4.66 -19.80
CA VAL A 95 -3.19 5.62 -19.59
C VAL A 95 -4.49 4.82 -19.73
N SER A 96 -5.25 4.72 -18.64
CA SER A 96 -6.63 4.25 -18.70
C SER A 96 -7.41 5.23 -19.58
N ASP A 97 -7.84 4.74 -20.73
CA ASP A 97 -8.75 5.44 -21.63
C ASP A 97 -10.13 5.49 -20.96
N GLU A 98 -10.45 6.64 -20.36
CA GLU A 98 -11.83 7.00 -20.05
C GLU A 98 -12.33 7.85 -21.22
N SER A 99 -13.12 7.25 -22.11
CA SER A 99 -13.93 7.97 -23.09
C SER A 99 -15.30 7.29 -23.25
N ARG A 100 -16.26 7.88 -22.52
CA ARG A 100 -17.59 8.34 -22.93
C ARG A 100 -18.25 7.73 -24.17
#